data_AF-A0A7S3HDP3-F1
#
_entry.id   AF-A0A7S3HDP3-F1
#
_cell.length_a   1.000
_cell.length_b   1.000
_cell.length_c   1.000
_cell.angle_alpha   90.00
_cell.angle_beta   90.00
_cell.angle_gamma   90.00
#
_symmetry.space_group_name_H-M   'P 1'
#
loop_
_entity.id
_entity.type
_entity.pdbx_description
1 polymer ?
#
loop_
_entity_poly.entity_id
_entity_poly.type
_entity_poly.pdbx_seq_one_letter_code
_entity_poly.pdbx_strand_id
1 'polypeptide(L)'
;SKQLSMLRSVCSHISNLFDGVQKKFEYKMRLVYAHFPINATITNGGKTVEIRNFLGEKRVRTINMLEGVKVEKSTGTKDEIIITGTDIDCTSRSAALVRQSCLVKDK
;
A
#
# COMPACT_ATOMS: atom_id res chain seq x y z
N SER A 1 33.65 -0.96 -5.15
CA SER A 1 33.92 -1.73 -3.91
C SER A 1 32.61 -1.99 -3.19
N LYS A 2 32.36 -3.22 -2.73
CA LYS A 2 31.13 -3.62 -2.00
C LYS A 2 30.89 -2.79 -0.73
N GLN A 3 31.96 -2.32 -0.09
CA GLN A 3 31.89 -1.49 1.12
C GLN A 3 31.26 -0.12 0.84
N LEU A 4 31.62 0.51 -0.28
CA LEU A 4 31.08 1.82 -0.65
C LEU A 4 29.57 1.78 -0.94
N SER A 5 29.10 0.70 -1.59
CA SER A 5 27.67 0.51 -1.84
C SER A 5 26.88 0.31 -0.55
N MET A 6 27.42 -0.47 0.40
CA MET A 6 26.77 -0.66 1.71
C MET A 6 26.64 0.65 2.49
N LEU A 7 27.70 1.47 2.51
CA LEU A 7 27.67 2.78 3.17
C LEU A 7 26.59 3.70 2.58
N ARG A 8 26.48 3.74 1.25
CA ARG A 8 25.45 4.54 0.58
C ARG A 8 24.05 4.07 0.93
N SER A 9 23.80 2.75 0.95
CA SER A 9 22.50 2.20 1.35
C SER A 9 22.15 2.58 2.79
N VAL A 10 23.10 2.46 3.73
CA VAL A 10 22.87 2.84 5.14
C VAL A 10 22.56 4.34 5.25
N CYS A 11 23.29 5.21 4.56
CA CYS A 11 22.99 6.64 4.55
C CYS A 11 21.57 6.92 4.04
N SER A 12 21.11 6.25 2.97
CA SER A 12 19.75 6.40 2.45
C SER A 12 18.69 5.93 3.44
N HIS A 13 18.89 4.79 4.12
CA HIS A 13 17.97 4.32 5.16
C HIS A 13 17.84 5.34 6.29
N ILE A 14 18.96 5.92 6.74
CA ILE A 14 18.97 6.95 7.78
C ILE A 14 18.20 8.19 7.33
N SER A 15 18.42 8.68 6.10
CA SER A 15 17.66 9.80 5.54
C SER A 15 16.16 9.51 5.51
N ASN A 16 15.76 8.33 5.05
CA ASN A 16 14.34 7.93 5.01
C ASN A 16 13.70 7.89 6.40
N LEU A 17 14.44 7.47 7.44
CA LEU A 17 13.95 7.48 8.82
C LEU A 17 13.67 8.92 9.30
N PHE A 18 14.58 9.86 9.02
CA PHE A 18 14.38 11.27 9.37
C PHE A 18 13.20 11.87 8.62
N ASP A 19 13.14 11.64 7.31
CA ASP A 19 12.05 12.14 6.47
C ASP A 19 10.71 11.61 6.97
N GLY A 20 10.61 10.31 7.24
CA GLY A 20 9.38 9.65 7.69
C GLY A 20 8.79 10.15 9.01
N VAL A 21 9.65 10.56 9.95
CA VAL A 21 9.23 11.14 11.23
C VAL A 21 8.77 12.60 11.04
N GLN A 22 9.46 13.37 10.20
CA GLN A 22 9.09 14.76 9.92
C GLN A 22 7.84 14.87 9.02
N LYS A 23 7.76 14.01 8.02
CA LYS A 23 6.77 13.97 6.95
C LYS A 23 6.42 12.52 6.68
N LYS A 24 5.15 12.17 6.84
CA LYS A 24 4.70 10.80 6.57
C LYS A 24 4.91 10.47 5.09
N PHE A 25 5.27 9.23 4.80
CA PHE A 25 5.26 8.69 3.46
C PHE A 25 3.82 8.40 3.03
N GLU A 26 3.49 8.73 1.80
CA GLU A 26 2.17 8.54 1.22
C GLU A 26 2.27 7.82 -0.13
N TYR A 27 1.55 6.70 -0.26
CA TYR A 27 1.37 5.98 -1.50
C TYR A 27 -0.08 6.08 -1.95
N LYS A 28 -0.29 6.66 -3.14
CA LYS A 28 -1.59 6.69 -3.80
C LYS A 28 -1.71 5.50 -4.74
N MET A 29 -2.74 4.68 -4.52
CA MET A 29 -3.05 3.54 -5.38
C MET A 29 -4.44 3.71 -5.99
N ARG A 30 -4.54 3.51 -7.29
CA ARG A 30 -5.79 3.58 -8.02
C ARG A 30 -6.29 2.18 -8.38
N LEU A 31 -7.56 1.92 -8.09
CA LEU A 31 -8.25 0.69 -8.45
C LEU A 31 -8.69 0.79 -9.90
N VAL A 32 -8.09 -0.01 -10.77
CA VAL A 32 -8.37 0.00 -12.21
C VAL A 32 -9.13 -1.28 -12.57
N TYR A 33 -10.18 -1.12 -13.37
CA TYR A 33 -11.03 -2.21 -13.83
C TYR A 33 -11.52 -1.97 -15.26
N ALA A 34 -11.84 -3.05 -15.98
CA ALA A 34 -12.41 -2.98 -17.33
C ALA A 34 -13.93 -3.19 -17.32
N HIS A 35 -14.39 -4.29 -16.73
CA HIS A 35 -15.81 -4.68 -16.76
C HIS A 35 -16.42 -4.79 -15.35
N PHE A 36 -15.74 -5.44 -14.42
CA PHE A 36 -16.23 -5.62 -13.04
C PHE A 36 -15.72 -4.48 -12.13
N PRO A 37 -16.59 -3.60 -11.60
CA PRO A 37 -16.16 -2.53 -10.70
C PRO A 37 -15.65 -3.11 -9.37
N ILE A 38 -14.47 -2.67 -8.94
CA ILE A 38 -13.81 -3.16 -7.73
C ILE A 38 -14.26 -2.33 -6.53
N ASN A 39 -14.70 -2.98 -5.46
CA ASN A 39 -15.09 -2.30 -4.23
C ASN A 39 -13.99 -2.48 -3.17
N ALA A 40 -13.38 -1.38 -2.73
CA ALA A 40 -12.49 -1.38 -1.56
C ALA A 40 -13.24 -0.88 -0.32
N THR A 41 -13.20 -1.64 0.76
CA THR A 41 -13.73 -1.26 2.07
C THR A 41 -12.59 -1.22 3.07
N ILE A 42 -12.56 -0.18 3.90
CA ILE A 42 -11.52 -0.01 4.92
C ILE A 42 -12.16 -0.34 6.26
N THR A 43 -11.55 -1.27 6.99
CA THR A 43 -12.02 -1.74 8.30
C THR A 43 -10.93 -1.56 9.36
N ASN A 44 -11.27 -1.82 10.63
CA ASN A 44 -10.34 -1.71 11.77
C ASN A 44 -9.65 -0.34 11.88
N GLY A 45 -10.38 0.75 11.58
CA GLY A 45 -9.87 2.12 11.71
C GLY A 45 -8.70 2.44 10.78
N GLY A 46 -8.64 1.82 9.59
CA GLY A 46 -7.58 2.06 8.60
C GLY A 46 -6.49 0.99 8.57
N LYS A 47 -6.58 -0.06 9.39
CA LYS A 47 -5.57 -1.12 9.48
C LYS A 47 -5.82 -2.31 8.54
N THR A 48 -7.03 -2.43 8.00
CA THR A 48 -7.39 -3.55 7.13
C THR A 48 -8.14 -3.03 5.90
N VAL A 49 -7.80 -3.57 4.73
CA VAL A 49 -8.46 -3.28 3.46
C VAL A 49 -9.09 -4.56 2.94
N GLU A 50 -10.39 -4.50 2.68
CA GLU A 50 -11.16 -5.56 2.05
C GLU A 50 -11.44 -5.19 0.60
N ILE A 51 -10.99 -6.04 -0.33
CA ILE A 51 -11.25 -5.90 -1.76
C ILE A 51 -12.31 -6.92 -2.15
N ARG A 52 -13.40 -6.42 -2.73
CA ARG A 52 -14.55 -7.21 -3.19
C ARG A 52 -14.74 -7.05 -4.69
N ASN A 53 -15.38 -8.06 -5.30
CA ASN A 53 -15.72 -8.07 -6.71
C ASN A 53 -14.49 -7.99 -7.65
N PHE A 54 -13.33 -8.46 -7.20
CA PHE A 54 -12.14 -8.57 -8.05
C PHE A 54 -12.40 -9.62 -9.13
N LEU A 55 -12.39 -9.23 -10.41
CA LEU A 55 -12.75 -10.08 -11.56
C LEU A 55 -14.13 -10.78 -11.46
N GLY A 56 -15.07 -10.24 -10.67
CA GLY A 56 -16.39 -10.87 -10.48
C GLY A 56 -16.38 -12.04 -9.48
N GLU A 57 -15.28 -12.26 -8.77
CA GLU A 57 -15.22 -13.28 -7.71
C GLU A 57 -16.13 -12.91 -6.52
N LYS A 58 -16.82 -13.91 -5.94
CA LYS A 58 -17.59 -13.75 -4.69
C LYS A 58 -16.71 -13.67 -3.44
N ARG A 59 -15.44 -14.08 -3.53
CA ARG A 59 -14.50 -14.10 -2.40
C ARG A 59 -14.07 -12.67 -2.04
N VAL A 60 -14.07 -12.37 -0.75
CA VAL A 60 -13.48 -11.13 -0.23
C VAL A 60 -11.98 -11.36 0.01
N ARG A 61 -11.15 -10.48 -0.54
CA ARG A 61 -9.71 -10.48 -0.29
C ARG A 61 -9.42 -9.48 0.82
N THR A 62 -9.01 -9.97 1.98
CA THR A 62 -8.69 -9.14 3.16
C THR A 62 -7.18 -8.99 3.27
N ILE A 63 -6.70 -7.75 3.28
CA ILE A 63 -5.29 -7.41 3.43
C ILE A 63 -5.12 -6.60 4.70
N ASN A 64 -4.33 -7.13 5.63
CA ASN A 64 -3.94 -6.40 6.84
C ASN A 64 -2.70 -5.56 6.55
N MET A 65 -2.74 -4.32 6.99
CA MET A 65 -1.61 -3.40 6.89
C MET A 65 -0.57 -3.75 7.96
N LEU A 66 0.69 -3.39 7.67
CA LEU A 66 1.76 -3.49 8.64
C LEU A 66 1.61 -2.44 9.74
N GLU A 67 2.37 -2.63 10.82
CA GLU A 67 2.33 -1.74 11.97
C GLU A 67 2.70 -0.29 11.58
N GLY A 68 2.00 0.68 12.18
CA GLY A 68 2.22 2.10 11.90
C GLY A 68 1.69 2.60 10.56
N VAL A 69 1.10 1.73 9.73
CA VAL A 69 0.52 2.09 8.43
C VAL A 69 -1.00 2.21 8.52
N LYS A 70 -1.56 3.26 7.93
CA LYS A 70 -2.99 3.49 7.79
C LYS A 70 -3.39 3.60 6.32
N VAL A 71 -4.56 3.08 5.99
CA VAL A 71 -5.19 3.24 4.68
C VAL A 71 -6.46 4.05 4.82
N GLU A 72 -6.63 4.98 3.89
CA GLU A 72 -7.80 5.85 3.77
C GLU A 72 -8.28 5.89 2.32
N LYS A 73 -9.56 6.20 2.10
CA LYS A 73 -10.07 6.46 0.75
C LYS A 73 -9.77 7.91 0.40
N SER A 74 -9.34 8.14 -0.83
CA SER A 74 -9.14 9.50 -1.32
C SER A 74 -10.47 10.23 -1.39
N THR A 75 -10.51 11.47 -0.88
CA THR A 75 -11.70 12.34 -0.95
C THR A 75 -11.80 13.05 -2.29
N GLY A 76 -10.67 13.29 -2.96
CA GLY A 76 -10.60 14.04 -4.22
C GLY A 76 -10.70 13.17 -5.47
N THR A 77 -10.31 11.90 -5.39
CA THR A 77 -10.26 11.00 -6.54
C THR A 77 -11.05 9.74 -6.28
N LYS A 78 -12.02 9.46 -7.16
CA LYS A 78 -12.78 8.21 -7.10
C LYS A 78 -11.86 7.01 -7.34
N ASP A 79 -12.13 5.91 -6.65
CA ASP A 79 -11.42 4.63 -6.79
C ASP A 79 -9.93 4.70 -6.47
N GLU A 80 -9.54 5.65 -5.62
CA GLU A 80 -8.17 5.80 -5.10
C GLU A 80 -8.13 5.51 -3.59
N ILE A 81 -7.13 4.74 -3.18
CA ILE A 81 -6.78 4.52 -1.78
C ILE A 81 -5.42 5.15 -1.50
N ILE A 82 -5.28 5.71 -0.31
CA ILE A 82 -4.09 6.40 0.15
C ILE A 82 -3.54 5.59 1.32
N ILE A 83 -2.31 5.13 1.20
CA ILE A 83 -1.59 4.37 2.22
C ILE A 83 -0.55 5.31 2.83
N THR A 84 -0.68 5.59 4.12
CA THR A 84 0.21 6.51 4.84
C THR A 84 0.93 5.79 5.97
N GLY A 85 2.19 6.16 6.20
CA GLY A 85 2.98 5.62 7.31
C GLY A 85 4.26 6.41 7.55
N THR A 86 4.90 6.20 8.69
CA THR A 86 6.16 6.85 9.05
C THR A 86 7.37 6.10 8.51
N ASP A 87 7.27 4.79 8.31
CA ASP A 87 8.33 3.97 7.72
C ASP A 87 8.03 3.66 6.26
N ILE A 88 8.94 4.01 5.36
CA ILE A 88 8.82 3.76 3.92
C ILE A 88 8.78 2.26 3.61
N ASP A 89 9.49 1.43 4.35
CA ASP A 89 9.57 0.00 4.08
C ASP A 89 8.25 -0.69 4.46
N CYS A 90 7.70 -0.37 5.63
CA CYS A 90 6.36 -0.85 6.02
C CYS A 90 5.25 -0.32 5.10
N THR A 91 5.31 0.96 4.71
CA THR A 91 4.29 1.58 3.86
C THR A 91 4.32 0.98 2.45
N SER A 92 5.50 0.88 1.84
CA SER A 92 5.68 0.30 0.50
C SER A 92 5.33 -1.19 0.47
N ARG A 93 5.69 -1.95 1.51
CA ARG A 93 5.35 -3.37 1.60
C ARG A 93 3.85 -3.59 1.78
N SER A 94 3.17 -2.73 2.54
CA SER A 94 1.71 -2.76 2.66
C SER A 94 1.03 -2.50 1.30
N ALA A 95 1.52 -1.53 0.53
CA ALA A 95 1.06 -1.30 -0.84
C ALA A 95 1.34 -2.50 -1.77
N ALA A 96 2.50 -3.13 -1.62
CA ALA A 96 2.86 -4.32 -2.38
C ALA A 96 1.94 -5.51 -2.07
N LEU A 97 1.54 -5.72 -0.81
CA LEU A 97 0.59 -6.76 -0.42
C LEU A 97 -0.78 -6.57 -1.07
N VAL A 98 -1.26 -5.31 -1.15
CA VAL A 98 -2.50 -4.98 -1.87
C VAL A 98 -2.37 -5.35 -3.35
N ARG A 99 -1.27 -4.97 -4.00
CA ARG A 99 -1.02 -5.30 -5.42
C ARG A 99 -0.94 -6.81 -5.64
N GLN A 100 -0.17 -7.53 -4.82
CA GLN A 100 0.01 -8.98 -4.95
C GLN A 100 -1.30 -9.73 -4.74
N SER A 101 -2.14 -9.27 -3.80
CA SER A 101 -3.48 -9.80 -3.59
C SER A 101 -4.38 -9.59 -4.80
N CYS A 102 -4.15 -8.56 -5.60
CA CYS A 102 -4.89 -8.27 -6.84
C CYS A 102 -4.13 -8.68 -8.11
N LEU A 103 -3.11 -9.54 -8.00
CA LEU A 103 -2.40 -10.03 -9.18
C LEU A 103 -3.23 -11.14 -9.84
N VAL A 104 -3.58 -10.95 -11.11
CA VAL A 104 -4.18 -12.00 -11.92
C VAL A 104 -3.07 -12.98 -12.30
N LYS A 105 -3.27 -14.26 -11.98
CA LYS A 105 -2.40 -15.35 -12.41
C LYS A 105 -3.13 -16.12 -13.51
N ASP A 106 -2.38 -16.63 -14.47
CA ASP A 106 -2.86 -17.52 -15.53
C ASP A 106 -4.11 -17.00 -16.23
N LYS A 107 -3.94 -15.84 -16.88
CA LYS A 107 -4.93 -15.24 -17.78
C LYS A 107 -4.48 -15.40 -19.22
#